data_AF-A0AA43LWN8-F1
#
_entry.id   AF-A0AA43LWN8-F1
#
_cell.length_a   1.000
_cell.length_b   1.000
_cell.length_c   1.000
_cell.angle_alpha   90.00
_cell.angle_beta   90.00
_cell.angle_gamma   90.00
#
_symmetry.space_group_name_H-M   'P 1'
#
loop_
_entity.id
_entity.type
_entity.pdbx_description
1 polymer ?
#
loop_
_entity_poly.entity_id
_entity_poly.type
_entity_poly.pdbx_seq_one_letter_code
_entity_poly.pdbx_strand_id
1 'polypeptide(L)'
;MLGFYKKSLLIIAVCCAVVTAPGCNAEQSDNELEKETAATATAEAATPEPTASTEAPATERSADLPDFAQLVVIYGGLGLVDAHNHDASGKQYQRMEESWSRYKVRNIVLFGDASDHSAIMTDFFSWDAYQSNLDLYIPYFLGFDLHDPECVNVIKDNLEKGYSVWAR
;
A
#
# COMPACT_ATOMS: atom_id res chain seq x y z
N MET A 1 -48.90 -17.17 -30.13
CA MET A 1 -48.50 -15.81 -30.55
C MET A 1 -46.98 -15.74 -30.50
N LEU A 2 -46.32 -15.78 -31.67
CA LEU A 2 -44.87 -15.59 -31.78
C LEU A 2 -44.57 -14.09 -31.93
N GLY A 3 -43.75 -13.53 -31.04
CA GLY A 3 -43.26 -12.15 -31.12
C GLY A 3 -41.75 -12.14 -31.28
N PHE A 4 -41.28 -11.97 -32.52
CA PHE A 4 -39.88 -11.73 -32.88
C PHE A 4 -39.45 -10.33 -32.45
N TYR A 5 -38.44 -10.22 -31.56
CA TYR A 5 -37.73 -8.96 -31.34
C TYR A 5 -36.42 -8.94 -32.13
N LYS A 6 -36.31 -7.92 -32.99
CA LYS A 6 -35.24 -7.68 -33.95
C LYS A 6 -33.93 -7.34 -33.25
N LYS A 7 -32.86 -8.00 -33.70
CA LYS A 7 -31.46 -7.65 -33.45
C LYS A 7 -31.15 -6.34 -34.18
N SER A 8 -30.74 -5.30 -33.44
CA SER A 8 -30.06 -4.14 -34.01
C SER A 8 -28.57 -4.30 -33.75
N LEU A 9 -27.86 -4.70 -34.81
CA LEU A 9 -26.42 -4.77 -34.93
C LEU A 9 -25.94 -3.37 -35.35
N LEU A 10 -25.29 -2.62 -34.46
CA LEU A 10 -24.58 -1.40 -34.84
C LEU A 10 -23.08 -1.70 -34.82
N ILE A 11 -22.53 -1.88 -36.01
CA ILE A 11 -21.09 -1.95 -36.28
C ILE A 11 -20.61 -0.50 -36.42
N ILE A 12 -19.77 -0.04 -35.50
CA ILE A 12 -18.91 1.14 -35.74
C ILE A 12 -17.48 0.63 -35.79
N ALA A 13 -17.02 0.50 -37.02
CA ALA A 13 -15.62 0.41 -37.38
C ALA A 13 -14.98 1.81 -37.33
N VAL A 14 -13.64 1.83 -37.51
CA VAL A 14 -12.78 3.00 -37.81
C VAL A 14 -12.26 3.69 -36.53
N CYS A 15 -10.96 3.86 -36.26
CA CYS A 15 -9.83 4.04 -37.17
C CYS A 15 -8.51 3.55 -36.53
N CYS A 16 -7.68 2.88 -37.33
CA CYS A 16 -6.25 2.73 -37.07
C CYS A 16 -5.56 4.11 -37.05
N ALA A 17 -4.72 4.34 -36.05
CA ALA A 17 -3.58 5.23 -36.18
C ALA A 17 -2.36 4.54 -35.55
N VAL A 18 -1.62 3.83 -36.41
CA VAL A 18 -0.26 3.38 -36.14
C VAL A 18 0.62 4.62 -36.24
N VAL A 19 1.15 5.09 -35.10
CA VAL A 19 2.21 6.09 -35.08
C VAL A 19 3.52 5.36 -34.80
N THR A 20 4.26 5.04 -35.85
CA THR A 20 5.67 4.66 -35.77
C THR A 20 6.51 5.93 -35.83
N ALA A 21 7.20 6.27 -34.75
CA ALA A 21 8.29 7.23 -34.76
C ALA A 21 9.63 6.48 -34.75
N PRO A 22 10.52 6.70 -35.73
CA PRO A 22 11.89 6.21 -35.69
C PRO A 22 12.81 7.22 -35.00
N GLY A 23 13.65 6.71 -34.11
CA GLY A 23 15.03 7.17 -33.94
C GLY A 23 15.28 8.50 -33.23
N CYS A 24 15.97 8.42 -32.09
CA CYS A 24 17.18 9.20 -31.84
C CYS A 24 18.10 8.39 -30.93
N ASN A 25 19.15 7.81 -31.52
CA ASN A 25 20.39 7.52 -30.82
C ASN A 25 21.01 8.87 -30.43
N ALA A 26 21.35 9.03 -29.16
CA ALA A 26 22.39 9.94 -28.72
C ALA A 26 23.32 9.14 -27.82
N GLU A 27 24.48 8.83 -28.37
CA GLU A 27 25.67 8.43 -27.65
C GLU A 27 26.08 9.50 -26.62
N GLN A 28 26.98 9.08 -25.73
CA GLN A 28 28.01 9.89 -25.08
C GLN A 28 27.64 10.48 -23.70
N SER A 29 28.13 9.83 -22.64
CA SER A 29 29.49 10.07 -22.14
C SER A 29 29.70 9.31 -20.84
N ASP A 30 30.75 8.49 -20.84
CA ASP A 30 31.35 7.96 -19.63
C ASP A 30 31.82 9.15 -18.77
N ASN A 31 31.33 9.22 -17.53
CA ASN A 31 31.99 9.99 -16.50
C ASN A 31 32.32 9.04 -15.35
N GLU A 32 33.50 8.47 -15.48
CA GLU A 32 34.26 7.81 -14.44
C GLU A 32 34.70 8.88 -13.43
N LEU A 33 34.12 8.87 -12.23
CA LEU A 33 34.69 9.58 -11.08
C LEU A 33 34.77 8.62 -9.89
N GLU A 34 35.94 7.99 -9.82
CA GLU A 34 36.73 7.69 -8.62
C GLU A 34 35.96 7.37 -7.33
N LYS A 35 35.79 6.06 -7.11
CA LYS A 35 35.63 5.47 -5.79
C LYS A 35 37.01 5.08 -5.27
N GLU A 36 37.66 5.94 -4.49
CA GLU A 36 38.76 5.52 -3.62
C GLU A 36 38.31 5.54 -2.16
N THR A 37 38.23 4.33 -1.62
CA THR A 37 37.93 4.02 -0.23
C THR A 37 39.24 3.86 0.51
N ALA A 38 39.50 4.67 1.53
CA ALA A 38 40.54 4.40 2.52
C ALA A 38 40.05 4.72 3.95
N ALA A 39 39.76 3.63 4.65
CA ALA A 39 39.65 3.39 6.08
C ALA A 39 39.82 4.54 7.09
N THR A 40 38.95 4.56 8.10
CA THR A 40 39.37 4.53 9.51
C THR A 40 38.33 3.80 10.35
N ALA A 41 38.68 2.60 10.79
CA ALA A 41 37.99 1.90 11.85
C ALA A 41 38.32 2.57 13.19
N THR A 42 37.30 3.02 13.93
CA THR A 42 37.44 3.30 15.36
C THR A 42 36.56 2.30 16.09
N ALA A 43 37.21 1.31 16.70
CA ALA A 43 36.60 0.39 17.64
C ALA A 43 36.39 1.14 18.95
N GLU A 44 35.15 1.46 19.29
CA GLU A 44 34.79 1.90 20.64
C GLU A 44 34.43 0.67 21.47
N ALA A 45 35.19 0.51 22.55
CA ALA A 45 35.15 -0.65 23.43
C ALA A 45 33.80 -0.74 24.16
N ALA A 46 33.25 -1.96 24.16
CA ALA A 46 32.08 -2.33 24.91
C ALA A 46 32.28 -2.07 26.42
N THR A 47 31.35 -1.31 27.01
CA THR A 47 31.11 -1.30 28.45
C THR A 47 29.92 -2.22 28.72
N PRO A 48 30.07 -3.35 29.43
CA PRO A 48 28.93 -4.15 29.84
C PRO A 48 28.19 -3.45 30.99
N GLU A 49 26.98 -2.96 30.72
CA GLU A 49 26.06 -2.53 31.77
C GLU A 49 25.54 -3.75 32.58
N PRO A 50 25.48 -3.65 33.91
CA PRO A 50 24.92 -4.70 34.74
C PRO A 50 23.39 -4.61 34.81
N THR A 51 22.76 -5.71 34.39
CA THR A 51 21.69 -6.42 35.10
C THR A 51 20.49 -5.62 35.65
N ALA A 52 19.33 -5.80 35.02
CA ALA A 52 18.07 -6.14 35.72
C ALA A 52 17.02 -6.59 34.71
N SER A 53 17.01 -7.89 34.38
CA SER A 53 15.85 -8.52 33.77
C SER A 53 14.77 -8.62 34.84
N THR A 54 13.97 -7.57 35.01
CA THR A 54 12.69 -7.68 35.69
C THR A 54 11.77 -8.45 34.76
N GLU A 55 11.68 -9.77 34.94
CA GLU A 55 10.55 -10.53 34.45
C GLU A 55 9.29 -9.86 35.02
N ALA A 56 8.57 -9.14 34.16
CA ALA A 56 7.24 -8.67 34.48
C ALA A 56 6.41 -9.89 34.90
N PRO A 57 5.70 -9.86 36.03
CA PRO A 57 4.87 -10.97 36.44
C PRO A 57 3.88 -11.25 35.31
N ALA A 58 3.93 -12.48 34.80
CA ALA A 58 2.96 -12.99 33.86
C ALA A 58 1.58 -12.75 34.48
N THR A 59 0.88 -11.74 33.96
CA THR A 59 -0.45 -11.40 34.42
C THR A 59 -1.32 -12.60 34.07
N GLU A 60 -1.74 -13.35 35.09
CA GLU A 60 -2.66 -14.47 34.88
C GLU A 60 -3.89 -13.91 34.17
N ARG A 61 -4.08 -14.31 32.91
CA ARG A 61 -5.29 -13.98 32.15
C ARG A 61 -6.45 -14.53 32.95
N SER A 62 -7.28 -13.62 33.48
CA SER A 62 -8.60 -13.95 34.02
C SER A 62 -9.28 -14.91 33.05
N ALA A 63 -9.67 -16.09 33.55
CA ALA A 63 -10.37 -17.13 32.77
C ALA A 63 -11.74 -16.68 32.24
N ASP A 64 -12.13 -15.44 32.55
CA ASP A 64 -13.42 -14.83 32.20
C ASP A 64 -13.34 -13.87 31.02
N LEU A 65 -12.13 -13.59 30.49
CA LEU A 65 -11.99 -12.74 29.30
C LEU A 65 -12.20 -13.56 28.02
N PRO A 66 -13.06 -13.09 27.10
CA PRO A 66 -13.28 -13.79 25.86
C PRO A 66 -11.99 -13.86 25.03
N ASP A 67 -11.73 -15.01 24.41
CA ASP A 67 -10.64 -15.14 23.44
C ASP A 67 -10.97 -14.41 22.12
N PHE A 68 -10.00 -14.30 21.23
CA PHE A 68 -10.17 -13.58 19.99
C PHE A 68 -11.25 -14.17 19.06
N ALA A 69 -11.37 -15.50 19.02
CA ALA A 69 -12.40 -16.15 18.21
C ALA A 69 -13.81 -15.84 18.76
N GLN A 70 -13.96 -15.78 20.08
CA GLN A 70 -15.19 -15.35 20.73
C GLN A 70 -15.49 -13.88 20.43
N LEU A 71 -14.48 -13.00 20.44
CA LEU A 71 -14.64 -11.59 20.04
C LEU A 71 -15.13 -11.46 18.58
N VAL A 72 -14.63 -12.27 17.65
CA VAL A 72 -15.09 -12.28 16.25
C VAL A 72 -16.53 -12.76 16.12
N VAL A 73 -16.98 -13.69 16.97
CA VAL A 73 -18.39 -14.11 17.01
C VAL A 73 -19.28 -12.99 17.54
N ILE A 74 -18.88 -12.34 18.64
CA ILE A 74 -19.68 -11.29 19.31
C ILE A 74 -19.74 -10.01 18.46
N TYR A 75 -18.60 -9.55 17.96
CA TYR A 75 -18.46 -8.22 17.34
C TYR A 75 -18.33 -8.23 15.82
N GLY A 76 -18.15 -9.40 15.19
CA GLY A 76 -17.88 -9.47 13.74
C GLY A 76 -19.01 -8.93 12.84
N GLY A 77 -20.22 -8.78 13.37
CA GLY A 77 -21.33 -8.14 12.66
C GLY A 77 -21.29 -6.60 12.65
N LEU A 78 -20.42 -5.97 13.46
CA LEU A 78 -20.32 -4.51 13.55
C LEU A 78 -19.59 -3.87 12.36
N GLY A 79 -18.98 -4.68 11.50
CA GLY A 79 -18.28 -4.19 10.31
C GLY A 79 -16.94 -3.54 10.63
N LEU A 80 -16.04 -4.30 11.25
CA LEU A 80 -14.69 -3.89 11.64
C LEU A 80 -13.91 -3.32 10.45
N VAL A 81 -13.23 -2.20 10.67
CA VAL A 81 -12.35 -1.56 9.68
C VAL A 81 -10.93 -1.60 10.21
N ASP A 82 -10.00 -2.17 9.45
CA ASP A 82 -8.57 -1.99 9.70
C ASP A 82 -8.18 -0.61 9.18
N ALA A 83 -8.05 0.36 10.08
CA ALA A 83 -7.82 1.76 9.73
C ALA A 83 -6.34 2.09 9.49
N HIS A 84 -5.43 1.15 9.69
CA HIS A 84 -4.00 1.40 9.63
C HIS A 84 -3.24 0.16 9.13
N ASN A 85 -3.20 0.00 7.80
CA ASN A 85 -2.60 -1.16 7.17
C ASN A 85 -1.52 -0.77 6.15
N HIS A 86 -0.32 -1.33 6.34
CA HIS A 86 0.86 -1.08 5.51
C HIS A 86 1.11 -2.16 4.44
N ASP A 87 0.19 -3.11 4.27
CA ASP A 87 0.41 -4.32 3.46
C ASP A 87 0.38 -4.05 1.94
N ALA A 88 0.20 -2.80 1.49
CA ALA A 88 0.46 -2.46 0.09
C ALA A 88 1.95 -2.63 -0.25
N SER A 89 2.82 -2.44 0.75
CA SER A 89 4.25 -2.68 0.61
C SER A 89 4.52 -4.13 0.19
N GLY A 90 5.27 -4.31 -0.90
CA GLY A 90 5.55 -5.64 -1.46
C GLY A 90 4.31 -6.49 -1.75
N LYS A 91 3.12 -5.88 -1.94
CA LYS A 91 1.84 -6.56 -2.17
C LYS A 91 1.47 -7.62 -1.10
N GLN A 92 1.85 -7.39 0.16
CA GLN A 92 1.54 -8.32 1.25
C GLN A 92 0.02 -8.49 1.48
N TYR A 93 -0.80 -7.51 1.07
CA TYR A 93 -2.26 -7.53 1.24
C TYR A 93 -2.89 -8.81 0.65
N GLN A 94 -2.34 -9.32 -0.45
CA GLN A 94 -2.81 -10.55 -1.11
C GLN A 94 -2.74 -11.78 -0.19
N ARG A 95 -1.77 -11.81 0.72
CA ARG A 95 -1.59 -12.90 1.69
C ARG A 95 -2.48 -12.73 2.92
N MET A 96 -2.98 -11.52 3.15
CA MET A 96 -3.77 -11.17 4.32
C MET A 96 -5.28 -11.29 4.09
N GLU A 97 -5.73 -11.37 2.84
CA GLU A 97 -7.16 -11.49 2.50
C GLU A 97 -7.86 -12.65 3.24
N GLU A 98 -7.22 -13.82 3.35
CA GLU A 98 -7.80 -14.94 4.10
C GLU A 98 -7.96 -14.61 5.58
N SER A 99 -6.97 -13.91 6.17
CA SER A 99 -7.02 -13.50 7.58
C SER A 99 -8.11 -12.46 7.82
N TRP A 100 -8.21 -11.43 6.97
CA TRP A 100 -9.26 -10.42 7.08
C TRP A 100 -10.65 -11.02 6.93
N SER A 101 -10.84 -11.93 5.98
CA SER A 101 -12.09 -12.68 5.81
C SER A 101 -12.42 -13.52 7.05
N ARG A 102 -11.45 -14.29 7.55
CA ARG A 102 -11.60 -15.13 8.75
C ARG A 102 -12.01 -14.32 9.98
N TYR A 103 -11.49 -13.10 10.11
CA TYR A 103 -11.74 -12.22 11.25
C TYR A 103 -12.85 -11.20 11.01
N LYS A 104 -13.60 -11.33 9.90
CA LYS A 104 -14.74 -10.47 9.54
C LYS A 104 -14.36 -8.98 9.50
N VAL A 105 -13.16 -8.68 9.04
CA VAL A 105 -12.77 -7.31 8.70
C VAL A 105 -13.49 -6.93 7.41
N ARG A 106 -14.29 -5.87 7.48
CA ARG A 106 -15.16 -5.40 6.39
C ARG A 106 -14.41 -4.51 5.42
N ASN A 107 -13.58 -3.61 5.92
CA ASN A 107 -12.79 -2.69 5.10
C ASN A 107 -11.36 -2.58 5.61
N ILE A 108 -10.44 -2.34 4.68
CA ILE A 108 -9.01 -2.16 4.94
C ILE A 108 -8.60 -0.80 4.37
N VAL A 109 -8.22 0.12 5.25
CA VAL A 109 -7.48 1.32 4.88
C VAL A 109 -6.06 0.89 4.54
N LEU A 110 -5.75 0.87 3.25
CA LEU A 110 -4.54 0.26 2.73
C LEU A 110 -3.60 1.35 2.19
N PHE A 111 -2.39 1.37 2.72
CA PHE A 111 -1.29 2.18 2.23
C PHE A 111 0.01 1.38 2.34
N GLY A 112 1.09 1.94 1.81
CA GLY A 112 2.36 1.26 1.67
C GLY A 112 3.44 1.77 2.60
N ASP A 113 4.63 1.88 2.04
CA ASP A 113 5.78 2.43 2.73
C ASP A 113 5.54 3.91 3.05
N ALA A 114 6.13 4.38 4.15
CA ALA A 114 6.06 5.78 4.57
C ALA A 114 7.33 6.59 4.21
N SER A 115 8.19 6.06 3.33
CA SER A 115 9.44 6.73 2.92
C SER A 115 9.32 7.26 1.49
N ASP A 116 9.73 8.51 1.28
CA ASP A 116 9.35 9.35 0.12
C ASP A 116 9.42 8.65 -1.24
N HIS A 117 10.47 7.89 -1.53
CA HIS A 117 10.62 7.25 -2.83
C HIS A 117 9.81 5.94 -2.99
N SER A 118 9.73 5.13 -1.93
CA SER A 118 9.01 3.85 -1.98
C SER A 118 7.50 4.01 -1.77
N ALA A 119 7.09 5.09 -1.09
CA ALA A 119 5.70 5.47 -0.89
C ALA A 119 4.98 5.64 -2.24
N ILE A 120 5.60 6.33 -3.21
CA ILE A 120 5.02 6.53 -4.56
C ILE A 120 4.68 5.19 -5.23
N MET A 121 5.61 4.24 -5.20
CA MET A 121 5.40 2.92 -5.81
C MET A 121 4.33 2.12 -5.06
N THR A 122 4.30 2.19 -3.74
CA THR A 122 3.38 1.39 -2.93
C THR A 122 1.97 1.99 -2.87
N ASP A 123 1.82 3.29 -3.09
CA ASP A 123 0.53 3.95 -3.36
C ASP A 123 -0.14 3.41 -4.63
N PHE A 124 0.64 3.07 -5.66
CA PHE A 124 0.11 2.41 -6.84
C PHE A 124 -0.48 1.04 -6.50
N PHE A 125 0.15 0.27 -5.61
CA PHE A 125 -0.38 -1.03 -5.18
C PHE A 125 -1.66 -0.92 -4.35
N SER A 126 -1.78 0.11 -3.51
CA SER A 126 -3.03 0.36 -2.77
C SER A 126 -4.20 0.63 -3.74
N TRP A 127 -3.93 1.34 -4.84
CA TRP A 127 -4.91 1.63 -5.86
C TRP A 127 -5.28 0.44 -6.72
N ASP A 128 -4.29 -0.36 -7.11
CA ASP A 128 -4.53 -1.63 -7.81
C ASP A 128 -5.42 -2.55 -6.97
N ALA A 129 -5.15 -2.65 -5.66
CA ALA A 129 -6.00 -3.39 -4.72
C ALA A 129 -7.42 -2.84 -4.69
N TYR A 130 -7.59 -1.52 -4.56
CA TYR A 130 -8.91 -0.87 -4.62
C TYR A 130 -9.68 -1.19 -5.90
N GLN A 131 -9.04 -1.08 -7.06
CA GLN A 131 -9.68 -1.40 -8.34
C GLN A 131 -10.09 -2.88 -8.43
N SER A 132 -9.36 -3.78 -7.78
CA SER A 132 -9.69 -5.21 -7.76
C SER A 132 -10.89 -5.54 -6.86
N ASN A 133 -11.10 -4.78 -5.78
CA ASN A 133 -12.19 -4.98 -4.83
C ASN A 133 -12.56 -3.69 -4.10
N LEU A 134 -13.52 -2.96 -4.68
CA LEU A 134 -13.99 -1.65 -4.20
C LEU A 134 -14.67 -1.72 -2.83
N ASP A 135 -15.19 -2.89 -2.44
CA ASP A 135 -15.92 -3.08 -1.18
C ASP A 135 -14.99 -3.37 0.00
N LEU A 136 -13.79 -3.89 -0.27
CA LEU A 136 -12.82 -4.29 0.77
C LEU A 136 -11.78 -3.19 1.01
N TYR A 137 -11.20 -2.61 -0.04
CA TYR A 137 -10.06 -1.72 0.10
C TYR A 137 -10.46 -0.25 0.08
N ILE A 138 -9.80 0.55 0.90
CA ILE A 138 -9.88 2.02 0.90
C ILE A 138 -8.45 2.51 0.65
N PRO A 139 -8.13 3.02 -0.56
CA PRO A 139 -6.77 3.35 -0.91
C PRO A 139 -6.34 4.65 -0.25
N TYR A 140 -5.23 4.61 0.47
CA TYR A 140 -4.55 5.78 1.00
C TYR A 140 -3.20 5.98 0.32
N PHE A 141 -2.77 7.24 0.21
CA PHE A 141 -1.49 7.58 -0.41
C PHE A 141 -0.60 8.43 0.52
N LEU A 142 0.72 8.25 0.37
CA LEU A 142 1.77 8.90 1.16
C LEU A 142 2.93 9.42 0.30
N GLY A 143 3.00 9.06 -0.97
CA GLY A 143 4.07 9.36 -1.91
C GLY A 143 4.02 10.78 -2.45
N PHE A 144 4.25 11.76 -1.59
CA PHE A 144 4.43 13.16 -1.95
C PHE A 144 5.45 13.83 -1.02
N ASP A 145 6.26 14.73 -1.55
CA ASP A 145 7.26 15.48 -0.79
C ASP A 145 6.67 16.78 -0.24
N LEU A 146 6.48 16.88 1.08
CA LEU A 146 5.96 18.09 1.73
C LEU A 146 6.87 19.32 1.58
N HIS A 147 8.14 19.13 1.22
CA HIS A 147 9.08 20.22 0.96
C HIS A 147 8.99 20.77 -0.47
N ASP A 148 8.36 20.03 -1.39
CA ASP A 148 8.07 20.49 -2.74
C ASP A 148 6.73 21.25 -2.76
N PRO A 149 6.68 22.55 -3.11
CA PRO A 149 5.42 23.28 -3.22
C PRO A 149 4.46 22.65 -4.25
N GLU A 150 4.97 21.89 -5.23
CA GLU A 150 4.15 21.16 -6.21
C GLU A 150 3.43 19.94 -5.60
N CYS A 151 3.75 19.53 -4.36
CA CYS A 151 3.05 18.43 -3.69
C CYS A 151 1.55 18.66 -3.55
N VAL A 152 1.10 19.92 -3.51
CA VAL A 152 -0.33 20.25 -3.49
C VAL A 152 -1.03 19.75 -4.75
N ASN A 153 -0.36 19.79 -5.91
CA ASN A 153 -0.91 19.26 -7.15
C ASN A 153 -0.98 17.73 -7.11
N VAL A 154 0.07 17.07 -6.61
CA VAL A 154 0.08 15.60 -6.41
C VAL A 154 -1.05 15.15 -5.47
N ILE A 155 -1.21 15.85 -4.34
CA ILE A 155 -2.27 15.58 -3.37
C ILE A 155 -3.64 15.76 -4.03
N LYS A 156 -3.84 16.88 -4.72
CA LYS A 156 -5.10 17.18 -5.40
C LYS A 156 -5.44 16.11 -6.44
N ASP A 157 -4.50 15.76 -7.32
CA ASP A 157 -4.71 14.78 -8.38
C ASP A 157 -5.07 13.40 -7.80
N ASN A 158 -4.43 12.98 -6.70
CA ASN A 158 -4.76 11.73 -6.03
C ASN A 158 -6.13 11.76 -5.34
N LEU A 159 -6.51 12.88 -4.71
CA LEU A 159 -7.84 13.05 -4.12
C LEU A 159 -8.93 13.03 -5.20
N GLU A 160 -8.73 13.68 -6.34
CA GLU A 160 -9.67 13.66 -7.48
C GLU A 160 -9.79 12.27 -8.10
N LYS A 161 -8.72 11.48 -8.06
CA LYS A 161 -8.73 10.07 -8.47
C LYS A 161 -9.51 9.16 -7.51
N GLY A 162 -9.73 9.60 -6.26
CA GLY A 162 -10.49 8.86 -5.26
C GLY A 162 -9.64 8.20 -4.17
N TYR A 163 -8.34 8.51 -4.09
CA TYR A 163 -7.57 8.18 -2.91
C TYR A 163 -8.02 9.01 -1.70
N SER A 164 -7.73 8.51 -0.50
CA SER A 164 -7.71 9.30 0.73
C SER A 164 -6.27 9.64 1.13
N VAL A 165 -6.05 10.78 1.77
CA VAL A 165 -4.71 11.19 2.21
C VAL A 165 -4.49 10.83 3.68
N TRP A 166 -3.32 10.28 4.02
CA TRP A 166 -2.88 10.17 5.42
C TRP A 166 -1.84 11.26 5.69
N ALA A 167 -2.28 12.38 6.24
CA ALA A 167 -1.37 13.43 6.73
C ALA A 167 -1.14 13.23 8.24
N ARG A 168 0.12 13.12 8.68
CA ARG A 168 0.47 13.17 10.10
C ARG A 168 0.54 14.61 10.60
#